data_AF-M5CC98-F1
#
_entry.id   AF-M5CC98-F1
#
_cell.length_a   1.000
_cell.length_b   1.000
_cell.length_c   1.000
_cell.angle_alpha   90.00
_cell.angle_beta   90.00
_cell.angle_gamma   90.00
#
_symmetry.space_group_name_H-M   'P 1'
#
loop_
_entity.id
_entity.type
_entity.pdbx_description
1 polymer ?
#
loop_
_entity_poly.entity_id
_entity_poly.type
_entity_poly.pdbx_seq_one_letter_code
_entity_poly.pdbx_strand_id
1 'polypeptide(L)'
;MSIDPPTQEVKLVRHWITDLEVSAGRADPDSRFSARIYVDEELVCDLPWIDSAQSLQWSGLLCCDMSPTSEVAVRLCKSVKDKPRYFNYPPYTVSDVDEETGESALELRTAAWIITVRSLTPTMAEQTYPNELEKFDAIEGTYDKLEPDATIKYLFKYSLRFASIIAEARPESTAKVSFLVYMKAWELLDQQTQFDDTVQAILRGLIWVGNIVDIINQASRSILADCIEQAKEPIKGILALLEDVSVYIFHRYTTGDLVRIPTEHEENQNGPLYDTEPAPTYGSQQL
;
A
#
# COMPACT_ATOMS: atom_id res chain seq x y z
N MET A 1 5.05 49.68 -4.62
CA MET A 1 5.59 48.39 -4.14
C MET A 1 4.40 47.63 -3.58
N SER A 2 3.94 46.61 -4.30
CA SER A 2 2.88 45.71 -3.82
C SER A 2 3.58 44.68 -2.93
N ILE A 3 3.19 44.63 -1.67
CA ILE A 3 3.59 43.57 -0.76
C ILE A 3 2.63 42.44 -1.07
N ASP A 4 3.11 41.40 -1.76
CA ASP A 4 2.36 40.15 -1.85
C ASP A 4 2.08 39.66 -0.43
N PRO A 5 0.85 39.19 -0.13
CA PRO A 5 0.57 38.63 1.18
C PRO A 5 1.47 37.41 1.40
N PRO A 6 1.84 37.09 2.65
CA PRO A 6 2.60 35.89 2.92
C PRO A 6 1.79 34.71 2.37
N THR A 7 2.40 33.96 1.45
CA THR A 7 1.89 32.66 1.03
C THR A 7 1.77 31.86 2.33
N GLN A 8 0.54 31.69 2.83
CA GLN A 8 0.29 30.73 3.89
C GLN A 8 0.87 29.42 3.38
N GLU A 9 1.90 28.90 4.06
CA GLU A 9 2.27 27.51 3.88
C GLU A 9 0.97 26.73 4.10
N VAL A 10 0.34 26.28 3.01
CA VAL A 10 -0.71 25.29 3.08
C VAL A 10 -0.03 24.16 3.83
N LYS A 11 -0.47 23.93 5.08
CA LYS A 11 -0.05 22.74 5.82
C LYS A 11 -0.33 21.61 4.84
N LEU A 12 0.74 20.99 4.33
CA LEU A 12 0.64 19.82 3.46
C LEU A 12 0.20 18.68 4.38
N VAL A 13 -1.07 18.72 4.75
CA VAL A 13 -1.79 17.68 5.47
C VAL A 13 -2.03 16.63 4.40
N ARG A 14 -1.31 15.51 4.53
CA ARG A 14 -1.30 14.44 3.56
C ARG A 14 -2.17 13.30 4.05
N HIS A 15 -3.00 12.78 3.17
CA HIS A 15 -3.89 11.64 3.44
C HIS A 15 -3.58 10.50 2.48
N TRP A 16 -3.71 9.27 2.96
CA TRP A 16 -3.52 8.06 2.15
C TRP A 16 -4.77 7.19 2.22
N ILE A 17 -5.31 6.71 1.12
CA ILE A 17 -6.45 5.78 1.15
C ILE A 17 -5.96 4.40 1.60
N THR A 18 -6.52 3.90 2.71
CA THR A 18 -6.13 2.62 3.32
C THR A 18 -7.15 1.52 3.11
N ASP A 19 -8.43 1.86 2.97
CA ASP A 19 -9.48 0.85 2.82
C ASP A 19 -10.64 1.38 2.00
N LEU A 20 -11.34 0.48 1.31
CA LEU A 20 -12.61 0.74 0.65
C LEU A 20 -13.59 -0.38 1.01
N GLU A 21 -14.72 0.00 1.58
CA GLU A 21 -15.77 -0.92 2.02
C GLU A 21 -17.07 -0.59 1.30
N VAL A 22 -17.84 -1.61 0.91
CA VAL A 22 -19.15 -1.45 0.29
C VAL A 22 -20.20 -2.07 1.20
N SER A 23 -20.99 -1.21 1.84
CA SER A 23 -22.02 -1.61 2.79
C SER A 23 -23.43 -1.52 2.18
N ALA A 24 -24.26 -2.49 2.58
CA ALA A 24 -25.70 -2.63 2.33
C ALA A 24 -26.18 -2.80 0.87
N GLY A 25 -27.30 -3.52 0.74
CA GLY A 25 -27.93 -3.97 -0.51
C GLY A 25 -27.82 -5.49 -0.64
N ARG A 26 -28.95 -6.22 -0.82
CA ARG A 26 -28.91 -7.66 -1.14
C ARG A 26 -28.02 -7.85 -2.35
N ALA A 27 -26.79 -8.31 -2.12
CA ALA A 27 -25.92 -8.69 -3.20
C ALA A 27 -26.49 -9.99 -3.78
N ASP A 28 -26.67 -10.01 -5.09
CA ASP A 28 -27.10 -11.21 -5.79
C ASP A 28 -25.95 -12.21 -5.68
N PRO A 29 -26.13 -13.43 -5.15
CA PRO A 29 -25.03 -14.39 -4.96
C PRO A 29 -24.23 -14.67 -6.24
N ASP A 30 -24.82 -14.45 -7.43
CA ASP A 30 -24.14 -14.57 -8.73
C ASP A 30 -23.42 -13.29 -9.18
N SER A 31 -23.20 -12.33 -8.26
CA SER A 31 -22.55 -11.07 -8.56
C SER A 31 -21.15 -10.95 -7.98
N ARG A 32 -20.29 -10.23 -8.70
CA ARG A 32 -18.96 -9.81 -8.26
C ARG A 32 -18.82 -8.30 -8.39
N PHE A 33 -17.96 -7.72 -7.58
CA PHE A 33 -17.75 -6.28 -7.49
C PHE A 33 -16.27 -5.93 -7.67
N SER A 34 -15.98 -4.86 -8.40
CA SER A 34 -14.66 -4.21 -8.46
C SER A 34 -14.88 -2.71 -8.25
N ALA A 35 -13.83 -1.98 -7.91
CA ALA A 35 -13.93 -0.54 -7.68
C ALA A 35 -12.74 0.19 -8.29
N ARG A 36 -12.95 1.42 -8.71
CA ARG A 36 -11.90 2.31 -9.21
C ARG A 36 -11.92 3.59 -8.41
N ILE A 37 -10.74 4.01 -7.98
CA ILE A 37 -10.53 5.23 -7.23
C ILE A 37 -9.81 6.22 -8.13
N TYR A 38 -10.36 7.43 -8.22
CA TYR A 38 -9.78 8.53 -8.95
C TYR A 38 -9.47 9.66 -7.97
N VAL A 39 -8.33 10.32 -8.16
CA VAL A 39 -7.94 11.54 -7.44
C VAL A 39 -7.66 12.59 -8.49
N ASP A 40 -8.29 13.76 -8.38
CA ASP A 40 -8.12 14.86 -9.32
C ASP A 40 -8.30 14.42 -10.79
N GLU A 41 -9.34 13.61 -11.03
CA GLU A 41 -9.69 12.96 -12.31
C GLU A 41 -8.74 11.85 -12.82
N GLU A 42 -7.61 11.61 -12.15
CA GLU A 42 -6.65 10.57 -12.51
C GLU A 42 -6.96 9.24 -11.82
N LEU A 43 -6.90 8.12 -12.54
CA LEU A 43 -7.09 6.79 -11.97
C LEU A 43 -5.85 6.41 -11.13
N VAL A 44 -6.03 6.34 -9.81
CA VAL A 44 -4.94 5.99 -8.86
C VAL A 44 -4.98 4.54 -8.42
N CYS A 45 -6.15 3.90 -8.44
CA CYS A 45 -6.29 2.49 -8.06
C CYS A 45 -7.42 1.79 -8.83
N ASP A 46 -7.14 0.60 -9.38
CA ASP A 46 -8.11 -0.33 -9.96
C ASP A 46 -8.16 -1.59 -9.08
N LEU A 47 -9.22 -1.71 -8.29
CA LEU A 47 -9.39 -2.74 -7.29
C LEU A 47 -9.93 -4.03 -7.92
N PRO A 48 -9.43 -5.20 -7.50
CA PRO A 48 -9.79 -6.49 -8.09
C PRO A 48 -11.22 -6.89 -7.78
N TRP A 49 -11.69 -7.92 -8.47
CA TRP A 49 -13.03 -8.46 -8.28
C TRP A 49 -13.15 -9.23 -6.96
N ILE A 50 -14.17 -8.91 -6.18
CA ILE A 50 -14.62 -9.65 -4.99
C ILE A 50 -16.00 -10.24 -5.26
N ASP A 51 -16.19 -11.51 -4.93
CA ASP A 51 -17.49 -12.16 -5.01
C ASP A 51 -18.43 -11.66 -3.92
N SER A 52 -19.70 -11.44 -4.29
CA SER A 52 -20.76 -10.97 -3.38
C SER A 52 -21.05 -11.85 -2.17
N ALA A 53 -20.59 -13.11 -2.17
CA ALA A 53 -20.69 -14.02 -1.05
C ALA A 53 -19.73 -13.67 0.11
N GLN A 54 -18.72 -12.83 -0.16
CA GLN A 54 -17.74 -12.36 0.81
C GLN A 54 -18.07 -10.94 1.30
N SER A 55 -17.36 -10.50 2.34
CA SER A 55 -17.36 -9.09 2.73
C SER A 55 -16.82 -8.25 1.57
N LEU A 56 -17.57 -7.26 1.09
CA LEU A 56 -17.14 -6.37 0.02
C LEU A 56 -16.21 -5.29 0.57
N GLN A 57 -14.98 -5.70 0.89
CA GLN A 57 -13.97 -4.84 1.47
C GLN A 57 -12.62 -5.08 0.79
N TRP A 58 -12.00 -4.00 0.32
CA TRP A 58 -10.60 -3.95 -0.03
C TRP A 58 -9.87 -3.28 1.11
N SER A 59 -9.11 -4.06 1.87
CA SER A 59 -8.35 -3.58 3.01
C SER A 59 -6.85 -3.62 2.75
N GLY A 60 -6.10 -2.86 3.55
CA GLY A 60 -4.66 -2.77 3.39
C GLY A 60 -4.30 -2.19 2.02
N LEU A 61 -4.90 -1.05 1.69
CA LEU A 61 -4.50 -0.24 0.56
C LEU A 61 -3.42 0.75 1.02
N LEU A 62 -2.67 1.25 0.06
CA LEU A 62 -1.75 2.36 0.25
C LEU A 62 -1.84 3.24 -1.00
N CYS A 63 -3.02 3.81 -1.21
CA CYS A 63 -3.36 4.46 -2.47
C CYS A 63 -3.24 5.98 -2.35
N CYS A 64 -2.22 6.51 -3.05
CA CYS A 64 -1.94 7.92 -3.36
C CYS A 64 -1.78 8.89 -2.17
N ASP A 65 -0.77 9.78 -2.26
CA ASP A 65 -0.65 10.95 -1.40
C ASP A 65 -1.63 12.04 -1.90
N MET A 66 -2.61 12.39 -1.07
CA MET A 66 -3.63 13.37 -1.42
C MET A 66 -3.47 14.66 -0.62
N SER A 67 -3.68 15.80 -1.28
CA SER A 67 -3.73 17.11 -0.63
C SER A 67 -5.13 17.39 -0.08
N PRO A 68 -5.30 18.34 0.86
CA PRO A 68 -6.63 18.69 1.39
C PRO A 68 -7.58 19.25 0.31
N THR A 69 -7.04 19.75 -0.79
CA THR A 69 -7.79 20.29 -1.93
C THR A 69 -8.08 19.24 -3.00
N SER A 70 -7.52 18.03 -2.89
CA SER A 70 -7.72 16.98 -3.87
C SER A 70 -9.17 16.48 -3.84
N GLU A 71 -9.71 16.17 -5.02
CA GLU A 71 -11.03 15.61 -5.19
C GLU A 71 -10.95 14.09 -5.39
N VAL A 72 -11.63 13.34 -4.54
CA VAL A 72 -11.66 11.86 -4.60
C VAL A 72 -12.99 11.40 -5.16
N ALA A 73 -12.94 10.56 -6.20
CA ALA A 73 -14.10 9.95 -6.80
C ALA A 73 -13.98 8.42 -6.83
N VAL A 74 -15.09 7.74 -6.54
CA VAL A 74 -15.16 6.27 -6.61
C VAL A 74 -16.16 5.81 -7.66
N ARG A 75 -15.73 4.85 -8.48
CA ARG A 75 -16.58 4.13 -9.42
C ARG A 75 -16.66 2.66 -9.01
N LEU A 76 -17.85 2.22 -8.59
CA LEU A 76 -18.13 0.82 -8.33
C LEU A 76 -18.56 0.12 -9.62
N CYS A 77 -18.05 -1.08 -9.85
CA CYS A 77 -18.44 -1.94 -10.95
C CYS A 77 -19.05 -3.22 -10.38
N LYS A 78 -20.31 -3.51 -10.72
CA LYS A 78 -20.95 -4.78 -10.43
C LYS A 78 -21.06 -5.59 -11.71
N SER A 79 -20.66 -6.86 -11.68
CA SER A 79 -20.86 -7.79 -12.79
C SER A 79 -21.80 -8.91 -12.35
N VAL A 80 -22.81 -9.19 -13.17
CA VAL A 80 -23.72 -10.33 -13.03
C VAL A 80 -23.65 -11.13 -14.33
N LYS A 81 -23.27 -12.42 -14.27
CA LYS A 81 -23.09 -13.26 -15.48
C LYS A 81 -22.22 -12.57 -16.54
N ASP A 82 -21.07 -12.04 -16.11
CA ASP A 82 -20.09 -11.31 -16.93
C ASP A 82 -20.60 -10.04 -17.63
N LYS A 83 -21.73 -9.47 -17.18
CA LYS A 83 -22.23 -8.19 -17.66
C LYS A 83 -21.92 -7.08 -16.66
N PRO A 84 -20.87 -6.25 -16.90
CA PRO A 84 -20.48 -5.19 -15.98
C PRO A 84 -21.45 -4.00 -16.06
N ARG A 85 -21.72 -3.41 -14.91
CA ARG A 85 -22.47 -2.17 -14.74
C ARG A 85 -21.71 -1.26 -13.79
N TYR A 86 -21.50 -0.03 -14.22
CA TYR A 86 -20.76 0.98 -13.45
C TYR A 86 -21.71 1.92 -12.72
N PHE A 87 -21.33 2.27 -11.50
CA PHE A 87 -21.99 3.23 -10.63
C PHE A 87 -20.94 4.28 -10.25
N ASN A 88 -21.16 5.52 -10.70
CA ASN A 88 -20.29 6.65 -10.38
C ASN A 88 -20.86 7.33 -9.15
N TYR A 89 -20.10 7.31 -8.06
CA TYR A 89 -20.48 8.02 -6.84
C TYR A 89 -20.07 9.49 -6.96
N PRO A 90 -20.82 10.42 -6.34
CA PRO A 90 -20.40 11.81 -6.25
C PRO A 90 -19.01 11.91 -5.62
N PRO A 91 -18.13 12.76 -6.16
CA PRO A 91 -16.84 13.00 -5.55
C PRO A 91 -16.96 13.75 -4.22
N TYR A 92 -15.91 13.68 -3.41
CA TYR A 92 -15.76 14.45 -2.18
C TYR A 92 -14.37 15.10 -2.13
N THR A 93 -14.24 16.19 -1.38
CA THR A 93 -12.94 16.84 -1.16
C THR A 93 -12.26 16.20 0.04
N VAL A 94 -10.94 16.00 -0.01
CA VAL A 94 -10.19 15.45 1.14
C VAL A 94 -10.37 16.28 2.42
N SER A 95 -10.57 17.60 2.31
CA SER A 95 -10.91 18.46 3.46
C SER A 95 -12.20 18.10 4.18
N ASP A 96 -13.09 17.34 3.53
CA ASP A 96 -14.38 16.93 4.08
C ASP A 96 -14.29 15.59 4.84
N VAL A 97 -13.12 14.93 4.80
CA VAL A 97 -12.86 13.68 5.52
C VAL A 97 -12.89 13.95 7.03
N ASP A 98 -13.52 13.05 7.78
CA ASP A 98 -13.46 13.07 9.24
C ASP A 98 -12.03 12.80 9.70
N GLU A 99 -11.38 13.78 10.31
CA GLU A 99 -9.97 13.69 10.70
C GLU A 99 -9.72 12.59 11.76
N GLU A 100 -10.67 12.31 12.65
CA GLU A 100 -10.48 11.35 13.74
C GLU A 100 -10.63 9.89 13.27
N THR A 101 -11.57 9.64 12.36
CA THR A 101 -11.92 8.31 11.87
C THR A 101 -11.35 8.00 10.49
N GLY A 102 -11.02 9.03 9.71
CA GLY A 102 -10.57 8.93 8.33
C GLY A 102 -11.64 8.47 7.35
N GLU A 103 -12.91 8.40 7.77
CA GLU A 103 -13.99 7.82 6.97
C GLU A 103 -14.68 8.86 6.07
N SER A 104 -15.04 8.43 4.87
CA SER A 104 -15.90 9.18 3.94
C SER A 104 -16.92 8.24 3.33
N ALA A 105 -18.19 8.46 3.66
CA ALA A 105 -19.31 7.67 3.17
C ALA A 105 -19.92 8.32 1.91
N LEU A 106 -19.95 7.55 0.83
CA LEU A 106 -20.49 7.94 -0.46
C LEU A 106 -21.79 7.20 -0.71
N GLU A 107 -22.86 7.97 -0.82
CA GLU A 107 -24.18 7.48 -1.17
C GLU A 107 -24.54 7.87 -2.59
N LEU A 108 -25.15 6.94 -3.32
CA LEU A 108 -25.72 7.21 -4.62
C LEU A 108 -27.20 6.85 -4.59
N ARG A 109 -28.08 7.84 -4.79
CA ARG A 109 -29.55 7.67 -4.72
C ARG A 109 -30.09 6.52 -5.58
N THR A 110 -29.41 6.21 -6.68
CA THR A 110 -29.80 5.17 -7.63
C THR A 110 -29.13 3.82 -7.36
N ALA A 111 -28.23 3.73 -6.39
CA ALA A 111 -27.60 2.50 -5.94
C ALA A 111 -28.15 2.07 -4.59
N ALA A 112 -28.15 0.76 -4.35
CA ALA A 112 -28.49 0.20 -3.05
C ALA A 112 -27.28 0.12 -2.09
N TRP A 113 -26.09 0.46 -2.59
CA TRP A 113 -24.81 0.31 -1.89
C TRP A 113 -24.25 1.66 -1.45
N ILE A 114 -23.70 1.70 -0.25
CA ILE A 114 -22.94 2.80 0.32
C ILE A 114 -21.47 2.42 0.26
N ILE A 115 -20.62 3.34 -0.20
CA ILE A 115 -19.17 3.12 -0.20
C ILE A 115 -18.57 3.91 0.94
N THR A 116 -17.80 3.25 1.80
CA THR A 116 -16.97 3.91 2.81
C THR A 116 -15.52 3.84 2.38
N VAL A 117 -14.92 5.00 2.12
CA VAL A 117 -13.47 5.13 1.91
C VAL A 117 -12.83 5.48 3.24
N ARG A 118 -11.79 4.74 3.65
CA ARG A 118 -10.99 5.06 4.84
C ARG A 118 -9.63 5.58 4.41
N SER A 119 -9.17 6.63 5.08
CA SER A 119 -7.88 7.24 4.84
C SER A 119 -7.06 7.37 6.11
N LEU A 120 -5.75 7.18 6.02
CA LEU A 120 -4.81 7.54 7.07
C LEU A 120 -4.70 9.07 7.11
N THR A 121 -5.33 9.69 8.10
CA THR A 121 -5.25 11.13 8.37
C THR A 121 -4.04 11.45 9.25
N PRO A 122 -3.57 12.70 9.30
CA PRO A 122 -2.54 13.09 10.26
C PRO A 122 -2.95 12.90 11.72
N THR A 123 -4.23 13.11 12.04
CA THR A 123 -4.74 12.89 13.40
C THR A 123 -4.71 11.40 13.78
N MET A 124 -5.09 10.51 12.87
CA MET A 124 -4.93 9.06 13.06
C MET A 124 -3.45 8.67 13.17
N ALA A 125 -2.58 9.31 12.40
CA ALA A 125 -1.16 9.06 12.45
C ALA A 125 -0.56 9.41 13.81
N GLU A 126 -0.95 10.55 14.40
CA GLU A 126 -0.58 10.94 15.76
C GLU A 126 -0.98 9.90 16.81
N GLN A 127 -2.18 9.34 16.69
CA GLN A 127 -2.70 8.35 17.63
C GLN A 127 -2.03 6.98 17.47
N THR A 128 -1.72 6.59 16.23
CA THR A 128 -1.22 5.25 15.91
C THR A 128 0.30 5.16 16.03
N TYR A 129 1.02 6.26 15.80
CA TYR A 129 2.48 6.31 15.76
C TYR A 129 3.17 5.70 17.00
N PRO A 130 2.78 5.99 18.25
CA PRO A 130 3.48 5.43 19.42
C PRO A 130 3.49 3.91 19.43
N ASN A 131 2.37 3.27 19.09
CA ASN A 131 2.25 1.82 19.08
C ASN A 131 3.10 1.18 17.96
N GLU A 132 3.14 1.79 16.78
CA GLU A 132 3.95 1.31 15.66
C GLU A 132 5.45 1.55 15.89
N LEU A 133 5.81 2.63 16.59
CA LEU A 133 7.18 2.88 17.01
C LEU A 133 7.67 1.80 17.99
N GLU A 134 6.85 1.41 18.98
CA GLU A 134 7.19 0.31 19.89
C GLU A 134 7.42 -1.02 19.17
N LYS A 135 6.59 -1.32 18.16
CA LYS A 135 6.80 -2.49 17.30
C LYS A 135 8.13 -2.41 16.56
N PHE A 136 8.43 -1.24 15.97
CA PHE A 136 9.69 -1.01 15.28
C PHE A 136 10.91 -1.20 16.21
N ASP A 137 10.87 -0.66 17.43
CA ASP A 137 11.96 -0.81 18.40
C ASP A 137 12.20 -2.29 18.78
N ALA A 138 11.12 -3.08 18.92
CA ALA A 138 11.21 -4.52 19.17
C ALA A 138 11.82 -5.30 17.99
N ILE A 139 11.49 -4.89 16.76
CA ILE A 139 12.07 -5.41 15.52
C ILE A 139 13.57 -5.09 15.49
N GLU A 140 13.95 -3.82 15.64
CA GLU A 140 15.34 -3.36 15.58
C GLU A 140 16.25 -4.16 16.54
N GLY A 141 15.83 -4.34 17.79
CA GLY A 141 16.57 -5.11 18.79
C GLY A 141 16.73 -6.61 18.50
N THR A 142 15.88 -7.17 17.63
CA THR A 142 15.92 -8.59 17.22
C THR A 142 16.87 -8.80 16.04
N TYR A 143 16.88 -7.89 15.08
CA TYR A 143 17.55 -8.09 13.78
C TYR A 143 18.98 -7.58 13.69
N ASP A 144 19.44 -6.78 14.64
CA ASP A 144 20.87 -6.41 14.77
C ASP A 144 21.81 -7.61 15.00
N LYS A 145 21.25 -8.81 15.21
CA LYS A 145 21.98 -10.05 15.54
C LYS A 145 22.05 -11.06 14.38
N LEU A 146 21.56 -10.75 13.18
CA LEU A 146 21.42 -11.71 12.05
C LEU A 146 22.33 -11.41 10.84
N GLU A 147 22.60 -12.42 10.00
CA GLU A 147 23.56 -12.34 8.88
C GLU A 147 23.08 -11.56 7.62
N PRO A 148 23.97 -10.83 6.91
CA PRO A 148 23.71 -9.91 5.77
C PRO A 148 22.88 -10.42 4.58
N ASP A 149 23.02 -11.70 4.23
CA ASP A 149 22.43 -12.23 2.99
C ASP A 149 20.99 -12.75 3.19
N ALA A 150 20.60 -12.99 4.44
CA ALA A 150 19.22 -13.20 4.87
C ALA A 150 18.52 -11.89 5.27
N THR A 151 19.22 -10.75 5.21
CA THR A 151 18.81 -9.48 5.85
C THR A 151 18.53 -8.33 4.89
N ILE A 152 18.53 -8.54 3.57
CA ILE A 152 18.29 -7.46 2.60
C ILE A 152 16.96 -6.71 2.85
N LYS A 153 15.91 -7.40 3.29
CA LYS A 153 14.63 -6.79 3.68
C LYS A 153 14.74 -5.85 4.88
N TYR A 154 15.66 -6.12 5.82
CA TYR A 154 15.86 -5.27 6.99
C TYR A 154 16.61 -3.98 6.66
N LEU A 155 17.21 -3.82 5.47
CA LEU A 155 17.72 -2.52 5.05
C LEU A 155 16.59 -1.46 5.03
N PHE A 156 15.34 -1.89 4.92
CA PHE A 156 14.18 -1.02 5.03
C PHE A 156 14.03 -0.34 6.40
N LYS A 157 14.66 -0.88 7.46
CA LYS A 157 14.70 -0.25 8.79
C LYS A 157 15.30 1.15 8.76
N TYR A 158 16.20 1.44 7.82
CA TYR A 158 16.80 2.76 7.68
C TYR A 158 15.77 3.83 7.30
N SER A 159 14.78 3.49 6.48
CA SER A 159 13.66 4.38 6.16
C SER A 159 12.82 4.68 7.40
N LEU A 160 12.50 3.65 8.18
CA LEU A 160 11.74 3.76 9.44
C LEU A 160 12.48 4.61 10.46
N ARG A 161 13.76 4.34 10.67
CA ARG A 161 14.61 5.10 11.59
C ARG A 161 14.79 6.56 11.15
N PHE A 162 14.91 6.80 9.85
CA PHE A 162 14.97 8.16 9.32
C PHE A 162 13.68 8.92 9.66
N ALA A 163 12.51 8.39 9.33
CA ALA A 163 11.24 9.05 9.65
C ALA A 163 11.02 9.23 11.16
N SER A 164 11.40 8.26 12.00
CA SER A 164 11.24 8.38 13.46
C SER A 164 12.07 9.53 14.03
N ILE A 165 13.32 9.70 13.57
CA ILE A 165 14.17 10.80 14.01
C ILE A 165 13.59 12.15 13.59
N ILE A 166 13.07 12.26 12.36
CA ILE A 166 12.43 13.50 11.89
C ILE A 166 11.16 13.79 12.69
N ALA A 167 10.33 12.78 12.96
CA ALA A 167 9.11 12.91 13.75
C ALA A 167 9.39 13.35 15.20
N GLU A 168 10.47 12.86 15.81
CA GLU A 168 10.91 13.28 17.13
C GLU A 168 11.41 14.73 17.15
N ALA A 169 12.23 15.11 16.15
CA ALA A 169 12.80 16.45 16.08
C ALA A 169 11.79 17.52 15.66
N ARG A 170 10.79 17.16 14.84
CA ARG A 170 9.70 18.03 14.40
C ARG A 170 8.36 17.31 14.51
N PRO A 171 7.72 17.34 15.69
CA PRO A 171 6.43 16.67 15.92
C PRO A 171 5.31 17.16 14.99
N GLU A 172 5.38 18.40 14.51
CA GLU A 172 4.40 19.00 13.60
C GLU A 172 4.60 18.59 12.12
N SER A 173 5.65 17.82 11.82
CA SER A 173 5.93 17.37 10.45
C SER A 173 5.06 16.19 10.04
N THR A 174 4.94 15.94 8.72
CA THR A 174 4.25 14.76 8.17
C THR A 174 5.02 13.46 8.39
N ALA A 175 6.17 13.48 9.07
CA ALA A 175 7.04 12.32 9.23
C ALA A 175 6.37 11.14 9.94
N LYS A 176 5.38 11.39 10.81
CA LYS A 176 4.58 10.30 11.42
C LYS A 176 3.70 9.59 10.40
N VAL A 177 3.09 10.33 9.47
CA VAL A 177 2.35 9.74 8.34
C VAL A 177 3.31 8.91 7.49
N SER A 178 4.45 9.49 7.09
CA SER A 178 5.50 8.79 6.34
C SER A 178 5.96 7.53 7.05
N PHE A 179 6.20 7.58 8.37
CA PHE A 179 6.59 6.43 9.17
C PHE A 179 5.56 5.29 9.08
N LEU A 180 4.27 5.60 9.18
CA LEU A 180 3.21 4.58 9.10
C LEU A 180 3.11 3.98 7.69
N VAL A 181 3.29 4.79 6.65
CA VAL A 181 3.40 4.33 5.26
C VAL A 181 4.59 3.36 5.10
N TYR A 182 5.74 3.69 5.69
CA TYR A 182 6.93 2.83 5.66
C TYR A 182 6.69 1.54 6.45
N MET A 183 6.03 1.60 7.61
CA MET A 183 5.71 0.43 8.41
C MET A 183 4.86 -0.56 7.62
N LYS A 184 3.86 -0.08 6.87
CA LYS A 184 3.04 -0.93 6.00
C LYS A 184 3.86 -1.65 4.91
N ALA A 185 4.78 -0.95 4.27
CA ALA A 185 5.68 -1.57 3.30
C ALA A 185 6.63 -2.58 3.96
N TRP A 186 7.15 -2.29 5.15
CA TRP A 186 7.98 -3.21 5.92
C TRP A 186 7.24 -4.49 6.31
N GLU A 187 6.00 -4.37 6.82
CA GLU A 187 5.15 -5.51 7.19
C GLU A 187 4.95 -6.45 5.98
N LEU A 188 4.76 -5.87 4.79
CA LEU A 188 4.60 -6.65 3.57
C LEU A 188 5.91 -7.32 3.13
N LEU A 189 7.04 -6.61 3.20
CA LEU A 189 8.37 -7.17 2.92
C LEU A 189 8.71 -8.33 3.86
N ASP A 190 8.30 -8.23 5.12
CA ASP A 190 8.60 -9.26 6.12
C ASP A 190 7.92 -10.60 5.79
N GLN A 191 6.75 -10.55 5.16
CA GLN A 191 5.99 -11.70 4.70
C GLN A 191 6.58 -12.38 3.46
N GLN A 192 7.47 -11.70 2.72
CA GLN A 192 8.04 -12.25 1.50
C GLN A 192 9.26 -13.13 1.77
N THR A 193 9.35 -14.24 1.03
CA THR A 193 10.51 -15.15 1.06
C THR A 193 11.55 -14.83 -0.01
N GLN A 194 11.14 -14.17 -1.09
CA GLN A 194 12.00 -13.79 -2.20
C GLN A 194 11.60 -12.42 -2.73
N PHE A 195 12.59 -11.70 -3.27
CA PHE A 195 12.41 -10.37 -3.84
C PHE A 195 12.91 -10.36 -5.27
N ASP A 196 12.19 -9.69 -6.17
CA ASP A 196 12.70 -9.47 -7.52
C ASP A 196 13.89 -8.48 -7.54
N ASP A 197 14.59 -8.45 -8.66
CA ASP A 197 15.80 -7.65 -8.84
C ASP A 197 15.58 -6.15 -8.56
N THR A 198 14.40 -5.63 -8.89
CA THR A 198 14.06 -4.22 -8.67
C THR A 198 13.92 -3.93 -7.18
N VAL A 199 13.16 -4.74 -6.46
CA VAL A 199 12.99 -4.59 -5.01
C VAL A 199 14.32 -4.80 -4.29
N GLN A 200 15.13 -5.78 -4.72
CA GLN A 200 16.48 -5.96 -4.16
C GLN A 200 17.38 -4.74 -4.40
N ALA A 201 17.34 -4.13 -5.59
CA ALA A 201 18.11 -2.93 -5.89
C ALA A 201 17.67 -1.73 -5.03
N ILE A 202 16.36 -1.55 -4.85
CA ILE A 202 15.78 -0.55 -3.96
C ILE A 202 16.29 -0.75 -2.53
N LEU A 203 16.16 -1.96 -1.98
CA LEU A 203 16.60 -2.28 -0.62
C LEU A 203 18.09 -2.02 -0.42
N ARG A 204 18.94 -2.41 -1.37
CA ARG A 204 20.38 -2.10 -1.33
C ARG A 204 20.66 -0.60 -1.36
N GLY A 205 19.85 0.18 -2.08
CA GLY A 205 19.94 1.63 -2.11
C GLY A 205 19.73 2.28 -0.73
N LEU A 206 18.95 1.66 0.16
CA LEU A 206 18.66 2.18 1.50
C LEU A 206 19.88 2.21 2.43
N ILE A 207 20.99 1.57 2.07
CA ILE A 207 22.28 1.73 2.77
C ILE A 207 22.69 3.20 2.83
N TRP A 208 22.41 3.98 1.78
CA TRP A 208 22.71 5.42 1.77
C TRP A 208 21.85 6.20 2.76
N VAL A 209 20.60 5.79 2.99
CA VAL A 209 19.74 6.33 4.05
C VAL A 209 20.29 5.97 5.42
N GLY A 210 20.79 4.73 5.58
CA GLY A 210 21.49 4.30 6.79
C GLY A 210 22.69 5.19 7.14
N ASN A 211 23.53 5.53 6.15
CA ASN A 211 24.64 6.46 6.36
C ASN A 211 24.17 7.85 6.82
N ILE A 212 23.04 8.35 6.29
CA ILE A 212 22.45 9.62 6.72
C ILE A 212 21.98 9.51 8.18
N VAL A 213 21.29 8.43 8.53
CA VAL A 213 20.82 8.14 9.89
C VAL A 213 22.00 8.08 10.87
N ASP A 214 23.10 7.42 10.51
CA ASP A 214 24.30 7.32 11.35
C ASP A 214 24.97 8.68 11.59
N ILE A 215 24.99 9.56 10.58
CA ILE A 215 25.50 10.93 10.72
C ILE A 215 24.56 11.74 11.63
N ILE A 216 23.26 11.60 11.44
CA ILE A 216 22.25 12.31 12.25
C ILE A 216 22.35 11.89 13.73
N ASN A 217 22.50 10.60 14.01
CA ASN A 217 22.58 10.07 15.38
C ASN A 217 23.83 10.54 16.15
N GLN A 218 24.86 11.05 15.46
CA GLN A 218 26.05 11.63 16.10
C GLN A 218 25.81 13.06 16.60
N ALA A 219 24.77 13.74 16.13
CA ALA A 219 24.44 15.10 16.55
C ALA A 219 23.73 15.11 17.92
N SER A 220 23.95 16.16 18.71
CA SER A 220 23.14 16.38 19.91
C SER A 220 21.71 16.77 19.53
N ARG A 221 20.73 16.45 20.38
CA ARG A 221 19.30 16.73 20.10
C ARG A 221 19.01 18.20 19.76
N SER A 222 19.67 19.14 20.42
CA SER A 222 19.47 20.57 20.15
C SER A 222 20.01 20.99 18.78
N ILE A 223 21.17 20.47 18.39
CA ILE A 223 21.77 20.74 17.07
C ILE A 223 20.94 20.07 15.98
N LEU A 224 20.40 18.89 16.26
CA LEU A 224 19.61 18.13 15.30
C LEU A 224 18.32 18.86 14.89
N ALA A 225 17.59 19.44 15.85
CA ALA A 225 16.38 20.21 15.55
C ALA A 225 16.69 21.41 14.63
N ASP A 226 17.75 22.15 14.92
CA ASP A 226 18.19 23.30 14.10
C ASP A 226 18.64 22.86 12.69
N CYS A 227 19.39 21.76 12.58
CA CYS A 227 19.82 21.21 11.30
C CYS A 227 18.63 20.72 10.47
N ILE A 228 17.66 20.05 11.08
CA ILE A 228 16.43 19.58 10.42
C ILE A 228 15.58 20.77 9.96
N GLU A 229 15.50 21.85 10.74
CA GLU A 229 14.84 23.09 10.31
C GLU A 229 15.52 23.68 9.07
N GLN A 230 16.84 23.80 9.10
CA GLN A 230 17.62 24.34 7.98
C GLN A 230 17.52 23.46 6.73
N ALA A 231 17.39 22.14 6.90
CA ALA A 231 17.27 21.16 5.83
C ALA A 231 15.81 20.71 5.56
N LYS A 232 14.81 21.53 5.91
CA LYS A 232 13.38 21.20 5.79
C LYS A 232 12.99 20.65 4.40
N GLU A 233 13.39 21.34 3.33
CA GLU A 233 13.00 20.95 1.96
C GLU A 233 13.71 19.67 1.48
N PRO A 234 15.05 19.50 1.65
CA PRO A 234 15.70 18.22 1.40
C PRO A 234 15.09 17.05 2.17
N ILE A 235 14.76 17.24 3.45
CA ILE A 235 14.16 16.20 4.30
C ILE A 235 12.78 15.80 3.80
N LYS A 236 11.93 16.77 3.44
CA LYS A 236 10.64 16.51 2.78
C LYS A 236 10.83 15.70 1.49
N GLY A 237 11.83 16.04 0.67
CA GLY A 237 12.13 15.31 -0.56
C GLY A 237 12.54 13.85 -0.31
N ILE A 238 13.36 13.60 0.73
CA ILE A 238 13.75 12.24 1.12
C ILE A 238 12.53 11.47 1.64
N LEU A 239 11.69 12.09 2.48
CA LEU A 239 10.47 11.44 2.99
C LEU A 239 9.54 11.04 1.84
N ALA A 240 9.27 11.96 0.91
CA ALA A 240 8.44 11.69 -0.26
C ALA A 240 9.01 10.57 -1.14
N LEU A 241 10.32 10.57 -1.41
CA LEU A 241 10.96 9.49 -2.18
C LEU A 241 10.80 8.13 -1.51
N LEU A 242 10.92 8.07 -0.18
CA LEU A 242 10.73 6.83 0.57
C LEU A 242 9.25 6.42 0.65
N GLU A 243 8.31 7.36 0.59
CA GLU A 243 6.88 7.08 0.44
C GLU A 243 6.63 6.43 -0.92
N ASP A 244 7.14 7.00 -2.01
CA ASP A 244 7.03 6.43 -3.37
C ASP A 244 7.60 5.01 -3.46
N VAL A 245 8.75 4.78 -2.83
CA VAL A 245 9.37 3.45 -2.72
C VAL A 245 8.47 2.49 -1.94
N SER A 246 7.85 2.95 -0.85
CA SER A 246 6.95 2.15 -0.03
C SER A 246 5.71 1.74 -0.84
N VAL A 247 5.10 2.67 -1.57
CA VAL A 247 3.97 2.42 -2.46
C VAL A 247 4.35 1.43 -3.55
N TYR A 248 5.53 1.60 -4.18
CA TYR A 248 6.01 0.68 -5.20
C TYR A 248 6.11 -0.76 -4.68
N ILE A 249 6.77 -0.95 -3.53
CA ILE A 249 6.92 -2.25 -2.87
C ILE A 249 5.53 -2.81 -2.52
N PHE A 250 4.67 -1.96 -1.97
CA PHE A 250 3.31 -2.33 -1.59
C PHE A 250 2.51 -2.88 -2.78
N HIS A 251 2.44 -2.11 -3.87
CA HIS A 251 1.78 -2.52 -5.10
C HIS A 251 2.40 -3.78 -5.69
N ARG A 252 3.73 -3.92 -5.64
CA ARG A 252 4.42 -5.06 -6.22
C ARG A 252 4.01 -6.39 -5.59
N TYR A 253 3.88 -6.43 -4.26
CA TYR A 253 3.57 -7.67 -3.53
C TYR A 253 2.08 -7.85 -3.25
N THR A 254 1.27 -6.79 -3.27
CA THR A 254 -0.19 -6.95 -3.22
C THR A 254 -0.76 -7.36 -4.57
N THR A 255 -0.31 -6.78 -5.69
CA THR A 255 -0.83 -7.12 -7.03
C THR A 255 -0.62 -8.60 -7.40
N GLY A 256 0.42 -9.25 -6.86
CA GLY A 256 0.66 -10.69 -7.05
C GLY A 256 -0.38 -11.59 -6.36
N ASP A 257 -0.81 -11.23 -5.15
CA ASP A 257 -1.86 -11.94 -4.42
C ASP A 257 -3.27 -11.59 -4.92
N LEU A 258 -3.45 -10.43 -5.55
CA LEU A 258 -4.71 -10.08 -6.23
C LEU A 258 -4.93 -10.86 -7.54
N VAL A 259 -3.91 -11.58 -8.04
CA VAL A 259 -3.97 -12.42 -9.27
C VAL A 259 -3.88 -13.91 -8.96
N ARG A 260 -3.37 -14.33 -7.80
CA ARG A 260 -3.25 -15.74 -7.41
C ARG A 260 -4.55 -16.29 -6.82
N ILE A 261 -5.52 -16.54 -7.68
CA ILE A 261 -6.46 -17.64 -7.46
C ILE A 261 -5.66 -18.93 -7.68
N PRO A 262 -5.62 -19.89 -6.72
CA PRO A 262 -5.07 -21.21 -7.00
C PRO A 262 -5.95 -21.87 -8.07
N THR A 263 -5.49 -21.92 -9.31
CA THR A 263 -5.95 -22.94 -10.24
C THR A 263 -5.35 -24.25 -9.79
N GLU A 264 -6.05 -24.99 -8.92
CA GLU A 264 -5.87 -26.43 -8.82
C GLU A 264 -6.37 -27.09 -10.12
N HIS A 265 -5.60 -26.87 -11.18
CA HIS A 265 -5.49 -27.74 -12.34
C HIS A 265 -4.00 -27.83 -12.68
N GLU A 266 -3.19 -28.22 -11.69
CA GLU A 266 -1.95 -28.91 -12.01
C GLU A 266 -2.32 -30.37 -12.31
N GLU A 267 -2.36 -30.66 -13.60
CA GLU A 267 -2.38 -31.99 -14.15
C GLU A 267 -1.37 -32.87 -13.41
N ASN A 268 -1.87 -33.95 -12.78
CA ASN A 268 -1.05 -35.10 -12.42
C ASN A 268 -0.52 -35.75 -13.71
N GLN A 269 0.54 -35.16 -14.29
CA GLN A 269 1.45 -35.84 -15.18
C GLN A 269 2.56 -36.47 -14.33
N ASN A 270 2.31 -37.67 -13.82
CA ASN A 270 3.34 -38.63 -13.45
C ASN A 270 2.78 -40.03 -13.70
N GLY A 271 3.00 -40.54 -14.91
CA GLY A 271 2.74 -41.95 -15.21
C GLY A 271 3.74 -42.86 -14.51
N PRO A 272 3.41 -44.15 -14.33
CA PRO A 272 4.43 -45.19 -14.16
C PRO A 272 4.68 -45.93 -15.47
N LEU A 273 5.93 -46.36 -15.58
CA LEU A 273 6.65 -46.85 -16.73
C LEU A 273 6.54 -48.39 -16.84
N TYR A 274 6.41 -48.87 -18.09
CA TYR A 274 6.58 -50.24 -18.62
C TYR A 274 5.62 -51.37 -18.22
N ASP A 275 4.94 -51.94 -19.23
CA ASP A 275 5.19 -53.35 -19.59
C ASP A 275 5.02 -53.62 -21.10
N THR A 276 6.12 -54.12 -21.67
CA THR A 276 6.39 -54.87 -22.91
C THR A 276 5.28 -55.11 -23.98
N GLU A 277 5.61 -54.76 -25.24
CA GLU A 277 4.98 -55.27 -26.47
C GLU A 277 5.13 -56.82 -26.61
N PRO A 278 4.27 -57.46 -27.41
CA PRO A 278 4.80 -57.90 -28.70
C PRO A 278 3.89 -57.61 -29.93
N ALA A 279 4.62 -57.33 -31.01
CA ALA A 279 4.32 -57.12 -32.43
C ALA A 279 3.04 -57.70 -33.08
N PRO A 280 2.53 -57.07 -34.16
CA PRO A 280 1.45 -57.59 -34.99
C PRO A 280 1.96 -58.55 -36.06
N THR A 281 1.36 -59.74 -36.17
CA THR A 281 1.53 -60.65 -37.31
C THR A 281 0.38 -60.53 -38.29
N TYR A 282 0.74 -60.27 -39.56
CA TYR A 282 -0.11 -60.31 -40.74
C TYR A 282 -0.60 -61.75 -41.05
N GLY A 283 -1.82 -61.87 -41.57
CA GLY A 283 -2.37 -63.08 -42.22
C GLY A 283 -3.89 -63.01 -42.34
N SER A 284 -4.43 -62.43 -43.42
CA SER A 284 -4.95 -63.14 -44.60
C SER A 284 -6.22 -63.99 -44.40
N GLN A 285 -7.24 -63.64 -45.19
CA GLN A 285 -8.29 -64.47 -45.82
C GLN A 285 -9.61 -64.82 -45.08
N GLN A 286 -10.67 -64.26 -45.71
CA GLN A 286 -11.88 -64.92 -46.25
C GLN A 286 -13.07 -65.30 -45.34
N LEU A 287 -14.22 -64.85 -45.86
CA LEU A 287 -15.64 -65.22 -45.67
C LEU A 287 -16.36 -64.68 -44.44
#